data_AF-N6THB7-F1
#
_entry.id   AF-N6THB7-F1
#
_cell.length_a   1.000
_cell.length_b   1.000
_cell.length_c   1.000
_cell.angle_alpha   90.00
_cell.angle_beta   90.00
_cell.angle_gamma   90.00
#
_symmetry.space_group_name_H-M   'P 1'
#
loop_
_entity.id
_entity.type
_entity.pdbx_description
1 polymer ?
#
loop_
_entity_poly.entity_id
_entity_poly.type
_entity_poly.pdbx_seq_one_letter_code
_entity_poly.pdbx_strand_id
1 'polypeptide(L)'
;MVHTMTNFLSSIGRFSLEDDEVIVNGLTTFERELFHRGTPFFGGSKPGMLDLMIWPWCERAEILKLFGNANLLKKDKYRRLLEWCRRMSEEPSVKKSFMESDIHIKYLQSYRAGRPDYDMILDSSEFPSFTERQVKDPLVHFKVDIGLPPRTIPRSKQLQERLEHFRRQHKNPEMERLARNQQLIVDLEKSNQEWLHTVGPQHIKQIAEHYGVFEHLFGDAYFLPQVPLQVLYTKEEVKYPVYYGNVLKPEDASQKPEVTYESEPQDLWTLVLTNPDGHFTDNDKEYVHWFVANIPGNAVEKGETVVEYMPPFPPKGTGYHRHIFILYKQNKKLDFSGYKKPGPCSSLPERTFSTYDFYRGLQDEITPAGLAFFQADWSMFVRKFFHNVLDVKEPVYEYDFPKPYIRRQEWFPLRKPFNLYMDKYRDPKQINKEFLVRKLKKVHPFKAPEPPAPYPNAQYFERTVPTWLKLEIRKSRLKEGRINEIE
;
A
#
# COMPACT_ATOMS: atom_id res chain seq x y z
N MET A 1 -2.35 -44.51 -9.80
CA MET A 1 -2.26 -43.92 -8.45
C MET A 1 -1.48 -42.62 -8.43
N VAL A 2 -0.14 -42.58 -8.52
CA VAL A 2 0.63 -41.32 -8.38
C VAL A 2 0.07 -40.20 -9.27
N HIS A 3 -0.03 -40.43 -10.59
CA HIS A 3 -0.59 -39.44 -11.51
C HIS A 3 -2.04 -39.04 -11.21
N THR A 4 -2.90 -40.01 -10.82
CA THR A 4 -4.30 -39.71 -10.45
C THR A 4 -4.42 -38.96 -9.13
N MET A 5 -3.54 -39.21 -8.15
CA MET A 5 -3.49 -38.44 -6.91
C MET A 5 -2.92 -37.03 -7.13
N THR A 6 -1.97 -36.85 -8.06
CA THR A 6 -1.55 -35.51 -8.51
C THR A 6 -2.74 -34.75 -9.10
N ASN A 7 -3.50 -35.41 -10.00
CA ASN A 7 -4.65 -34.79 -10.65
C ASN A 7 -5.78 -34.46 -9.64
N PHE A 8 -6.06 -35.35 -8.68
CA PHE A 8 -7.02 -35.14 -7.59
C PHE A 8 -6.68 -33.91 -6.73
N LEU A 9 -5.41 -33.76 -6.32
CA LEU A 9 -4.97 -32.60 -5.54
C LEU A 9 -5.05 -31.29 -6.36
N SER A 10 -4.87 -31.36 -7.68
CA SER A 10 -4.99 -30.18 -8.56
C SER A 10 -6.43 -29.83 -8.98
N SER A 11 -7.38 -30.77 -8.96
CA SER A 11 -8.74 -30.59 -9.48
C SER A 11 -9.77 -30.11 -8.45
N ILE A 12 -9.33 -29.79 -7.22
CA ILE A 12 -10.16 -29.25 -6.12
C ILE A 12 -11.30 -30.22 -5.71
N GLY A 13 -11.12 -31.53 -5.93
CA GLY A 13 -12.07 -32.56 -5.50
C GLY A 13 -13.36 -32.64 -6.33
N ARG A 14 -13.32 -32.28 -7.62
CA ARG A 14 -14.33 -32.76 -8.58
C ARG A 14 -14.07 -34.23 -8.86
N PHE A 15 -14.74 -35.11 -8.13
CA PHE A 15 -14.51 -36.55 -8.15
C PHE A 15 -15.47 -37.26 -9.11
N SER A 16 -14.94 -38.09 -10.03
CA SER A 16 -15.74 -39.06 -10.80
C SER A 16 -15.76 -40.41 -10.08
N LEU A 17 -16.83 -41.20 -10.25
CA LEU A 17 -16.85 -42.60 -9.79
C LEU A 17 -15.71 -43.43 -10.41
N GLU A 18 -15.24 -43.04 -11.59
CA GLU A 18 -14.11 -43.67 -12.29
C GLU A 18 -12.75 -43.45 -11.57
N ASP A 19 -12.59 -42.34 -10.83
CA ASP A 19 -11.35 -42.03 -10.12
C ASP A 19 -11.15 -42.96 -8.90
N ASP A 20 -12.24 -43.37 -8.24
CA ASP A 20 -12.21 -44.27 -7.08
C ASP A 20 -11.71 -45.66 -7.49
N GLU A 21 -12.16 -46.18 -8.63
CA GLU A 21 -11.68 -47.47 -9.15
C GLU A 21 -10.17 -47.45 -9.42
N VAL A 22 -9.63 -46.35 -9.96
CA VAL A 22 -8.19 -46.23 -10.25
C VAL A 22 -7.36 -46.15 -8.96
N ILE A 23 -7.89 -45.53 -7.89
CA ILE A 23 -7.23 -45.53 -6.56
C ILE A 23 -7.29 -46.94 -5.94
N VAL A 24 -8.45 -47.60 -5.95
CA VAL A 24 -8.64 -48.96 -5.42
C VAL A 24 -7.77 -50.00 -6.15
N ASN A 25 -7.67 -49.91 -7.47
CA ASN A 25 -6.79 -50.77 -8.28
C ASN A 25 -5.31 -50.51 -7.99
N GLY A 26 -4.93 -49.26 -7.75
CA GLY A 26 -3.58 -48.91 -7.30
C GLY A 26 -3.25 -49.51 -5.93
N LEU A 27 -4.12 -49.33 -4.94
CA LEU A 27 -3.92 -49.86 -3.58
C LEU A 27 -3.85 -51.39 -3.57
N THR A 28 -4.69 -52.04 -4.38
CA THR A 28 -4.69 -53.51 -4.56
C THR A 28 -3.40 -54.00 -5.21
N THR A 29 -2.82 -53.24 -6.14
CA THR A 29 -1.50 -53.55 -6.72
C THR A 29 -0.39 -53.50 -5.68
N PHE A 30 -0.37 -52.47 -4.82
CA PHE A 30 0.63 -52.33 -3.76
C PHE A 30 0.53 -53.41 -2.67
N GLU A 31 -0.68 -53.76 -2.22
CA GLU A 31 -0.87 -54.88 -1.28
C GLU A 31 -0.38 -56.21 -1.89
N ARG A 32 -0.62 -56.44 -3.19
CA ARG A 32 -0.16 -57.64 -3.91
C ARG A 32 1.37 -57.68 -4.04
N GLU A 33 2.02 -56.55 -4.32
CA GLU A 33 3.49 -56.45 -4.35
C GLU A 33 4.12 -56.73 -2.97
N LEU A 34 3.57 -56.16 -1.90
CA LEU A 34 3.98 -56.48 -0.52
C LEU A 34 3.64 -57.93 -0.12
N PHE A 35 2.62 -58.52 -0.74
CA PHE A 35 2.34 -59.94 -0.58
C PHE A 35 3.42 -60.82 -1.21
N HIS A 36 3.72 -60.61 -2.49
CA HIS A 36 4.70 -61.42 -3.25
C HIS A 36 6.14 -61.24 -2.77
N ARG A 37 6.56 -60.03 -2.39
CA ARG A 37 7.94 -59.76 -1.93
C ARG A 37 8.21 -60.32 -0.54
N GLY A 38 7.20 -60.34 0.34
CA GLY A 38 7.33 -60.82 1.73
C GLY A 38 8.24 -59.97 2.62
N THR A 39 8.78 -58.86 2.12
CA THR A 39 9.72 -57.96 2.81
C THR A 39 9.00 -56.86 3.59
N PRO A 40 9.64 -56.27 4.63
CA PRO A 40 9.03 -55.19 5.42
C PRO A 40 8.84 -53.88 4.65
N PHE A 41 9.63 -53.64 3.60
CA PHE A 41 9.57 -52.48 2.70
C PHE A 41 9.58 -52.94 1.23
N PHE A 42 9.16 -52.08 0.30
CA PHE A 42 9.28 -52.35 -1.14
C PHE A 42 10.74 -52.46 -1.58
N GLY A 43 11.64 -51.71 -0.94
CA GLY A 43 13.09 -51.78 -1.08
C GLY A 43 13.78 -52.95 -0.37
N GLY A 44 13.03 -53.83 0.30
CA GLY A 44 13.59 -55.00 1.00
C GLY A 44 13.55 -54.87 2.52
N SER A 45 14.68 -55.12 3.18
CA SER A 45 14.80 -55.06 4.65
C SER A 45 14.92 -53.64 5.22
N LYS A 46 15.25 -52.66 4.37
CA LYS A 46 15.32 -51.23 4.68
C LYS A 46 14.48 -50.45 3.65
N PRO A 47 13.96 -49.27 4.01
CA PRO A 47 13.25 -48.41 3.06
C PRO A 47 14.18 -47.98 1.92
N GLY A 48 13.74 -48.19 0.68
CA GLY A 48 14.44 -47.77 -0.52
C GLY A 48 13.88 -46.48 -1.10
N MET A 49 14.46 -46.03 -2.22
CA MET A 49 13.95 -44.88 -2.98
C MET A 49 12.47 -45.06 -3.38
N LEU A 50 12.05 -46.28 -3.71
CA LEU A 50 10.67 -46.59 -4.05
C LEU A 50 9.70 -46.33 -2.89
N ASP A 51 10.08 -46.70 -1.66
CA ASP A 51 9.28 -46.44 -0.47
C ASP A 51 9.13 -44.94 -0.22
N LEU A 52 10.24 -44.19 -0.31
CA LEU A 52 10.26 -42.73 -0.13
C LEU A 52 9.47 -41.97 -1.22
N MET A 53 9.42 -42.49 -2.45
CA MET A 53 8.61 -41.90 -3.53
C MET A 53 7.10 -42.17 -3.37
N ILE A 54 6.72 -43.27 -2.69
CA ILE A 54 5.31 -43.63 -2.44
C ILE A 54 4.79 -42.93 -1.19
N TRP A 55 5.62 -42.79 -0.14
CA TRP A 55 5.20 -42.29 1.18
C TRP A 55 4.34 -41.00 1.16
N PRO A 56 4.72 -39.90 0.47
CA PRO A 56 3.96 -38.64 0.51
C PRO A 56 2.52 -38.76 0.00
N TRP A 57 2.22 -39.80 -0.80
CA TRP A 57 0.87 -40.09 -1.28
C TRP A 57 0.04 -40.84 -0.23
N CYS A 58 0.69 -41.72 0.54
CA CYS A 58 0.05 -42.47 1.62
C CYS A 58 -0.18 -41.60 2.87
N GLU A 59 0.74 -40.71 3.20
CA GLU A 59 0.57 -39.65 4.21
C GLU A 59 -0.68 -38.79 3.93
N ARG A 60 -0.82 -38.34 2.68
CA ARG A 60 -1.96 -37.54 2.21
C ARG A 60 -3.24 -38.33 1.97
N ALA A 61 -3.22 -39.66 2.03
CA ALA A 61 -4.42 -40.48 1.84
C ALA A 61 -5.47 -40.25 2.95
N GLU A 62 -5.04 -39.80 4.13
CA GLU A 62 -5.93 -39.38 5.23
C GLU A 62 -6.90 -38.25 4.80
N ILE A 63 -6.50 -37.36 3.88
CA ILE A 63 -7.31 -36.24 3.38
C ILE A 63 -8.59 -36.75 2.67
N LEU A 64 -8.55 -37.96 2.09
CA LEU A 64 -9.71 -38.58 1.42
C LEU A 64 -10.89 -38.82 2.38
N LYS A 65 -10.65 -38.90 3.70
CA LYS A 65 -11.70 -39.01 4.72
C LYS A 65 -12.66 -37.80 4.69
N LEU A 66 -12.17 -36.60 4.39
CA LEU A 66 -13.00 -35.39 4.31
C LEU A 66 -13.95 -35.36 3.12
N PHE A 67 -13.69 -36.15 2.09
CA PHE A 67 -14.47 -36.17 0.85
C PHE A 67 -15.56 -37.24 0.81
N GLY A 68 -15.93 -37.79 1.98
CA GLY A 68 -16.90 -38.89 2.10
C GLY A 68 -16.30 -40.28 1.87
N ASN A 69 -15.09 -40.36 1.30
CA ASN A 69 -14.44 -41.62 0.89
C ASN A 69 -13.71 -42.33 2.05
N ALA A 70 -14.28 -42.27 3.26
CA ALA A 70 -13.75 -42.91 4.48
C ALA A 70 -13.60 -44.44 4.37
N ASN A 71 -14.23 -45.07 3.37
CA ASN A 71 -14.26 -46.51 3.16
C ASN A 71 -13.18 -47.06 2.20
N LEU A 72 -12.29 -46.22 1.65
CA LEU A 72 -11.28 -46.66 0.67
C LEU A 72 -10.19 -47.57 1.27
N LEU A 73 -9.78 -47.34 2.52
CA LEU A 73 -8.73 -48.10 3.22
C LEU A 73 -9.33 -49.08 4.26
N LYS A 74 -10.07 -50.09 3.79
CA LYS A 74 -10.58 -51.17 4.66
C LYS A 74 -9.43 -51.97 5.25
N LYS A 75 -9.34 -52.02 6.59
CA LYS A 75 -8.29 -52.74 7.35
C LYS A 75 -8.16 -54.21 6.95
N ASP A 76 -9.28 -54.84 6.60
CA ASP A 76 -9.34 -56.27 6.24
C ASP A 76 -8.75 -56.56 4.85
N LYS A 77 -8.67 -55.56 3.97
CA LYS A 77 -8.21 -55.72 2.58
C LYS A 77 -6.75 -55.30 2.37
N TYR A 78 -6.22 -54.37 3.17
CA TYR A 78 -4.90 -53.74 2.95
C TYR A 78 -3.99 -53.84 4.19
N ARG A 79 -3.93 -55.03 4.81
CA ARG A 79 -3.25 -55.24 6.08
C ARG A 79 -1.73 -55.04 5.99
N ARG A 80 -1.09 -55.46 4.88
CA ARG A 80 0.37 -55.29 4.70
C ARG A 80 0.73 -53.85 4.38
N LEU A 81 -0.08 -53.16 3.58
CA LEU A 81 0.11 -51.76 3.24
C LEU A 81 -0.03 -50.85 4.46
N LEU A 82 -0.99 -51.12 5.35
CA LEU A 82 -1.14 -50.36 6.60
C LEU A 82 0.04 -50.56 7.56
N GLU A 83 0.55 -51.79 7.67
CA GLU A 83 1.76 -52.08 8.48
C GLU A 83 3.03 -51.48 7.85
N TRP A 84 3.10 -51.40 6.51
CA TRP A 84 4.14 -50.64 5.80
C TRP A 84 4.05 -49.14 6.09
N CYS A 85 2.85 -48.54 6.04
CA CYS A 85 2.66 -47.12 6.38
C CYS A 85 3.13 -46.83 7.81
N ARG A 86 2.78 -47.68 8.78
CA ARG A 86 3.23 -47.55 10.19
C ARG A 86 4.76 -47.54 10.28
N ARG A 87 5.44 -48.45 9.58
CA ARG A 87 6.91 -48.54 9.56
C ARG A 87 7.57 -47.35 8.88
N MET A 88 6.92 -46.77 7.86
CA MET A 88 7.41 -45.56 7.20
C MET A 88 7.27 -44.33 8.10
N SER A 89 6.16 -44.17 8.86
CA SER A 89 6.03 -43.09 9.85
C SER A 89 7.04 -43.18 11.01
N GLU A 90 7.60 -44.36 11.26
CA GLU A 90 8.62 -44.60 12.29
C GLU A 90 10.05 -44.33 11.80
N GLU A 91 10.26 -44.08 10.50
CA GLU A 91 11.58 -43.88 9.92
C GLU A 91 12.10 -42.44 10.18
N PRO A 92 13.36 -42.24 10.67
CA PRO A 92 13.87 -40.93 11.07
C PRO A 92 13.90 -39.83 10.00
N SER A 93 14.10 -40.18 8.74
CA SER A 93 14.11 -39.25 7.59
C SER A 93 12.69 -38.81 7.24
N VAL A 94 11.76 -39.76 7.20
CA VAL A 94 10.33 -39.52 6.99
C VAL A 94 9.75 -38.66 8.12
N LYS A 95 10.06 -39.02 9.38
CA LYS A 95 9.56 -38.32 10.58
C LYS A 95 9.98 -36.84 10.66
N LYS A 96 11.09 -36.45 10.02
CA LYS A 96 11.50 -35.04 9.89
C LYS A 96 10.67 -34.23 8.90
N SER A 97 10.08 -34.89 7.90
CA SER A 97 9.21 -34.29 6.88
C SER A 97 7.72 -34.58 7.11
N PHE A 98 7.40 -35.36 8.13
CA PHE A 98 6.03 -35.79 8.43
C PHE A 98 5.17 -34.59 8.83
N MET A 99 3.98 -34.49 8.23
CA MET A 99 3.00 -33.47 8.60
C MET A 99 1.69 -34.11 9.06
N GLU A 100 1.10 -33.54 10.10
CA GLU A 100 -0.20 -33.97 10.60
C GLU A 100 -1.29 -33.71 9.55
N SER A 101 -2.31 -34.57 9.53
CA SER A 101 -3.39 -34.47 8.55
C SER A 101 -4.15 -33.15 8.64
N ASP A 102 -4.30 -32.57 9.83
CA ASP A 102 -4.92 -31.25 10.05
C ASP A 102 -4.21 -30.11 9.31
N ILE A 103 -2.88 -30.17 9.15
CA ILE A 103 -2.08 -29.19 8.39
C ILE A 103 -2.49 -29.26 6.91
N HIS A 104 -2.50 -30.46 6.33
CA HIS A 104 -2.94 -30.65 4.95
C HIS A 104 -4.39 -30.21 4.70
N ILE A 105 -5.26 -30.39 5.70
CA ILE A 105 -6.68 -29.99 5.65
C ILE A 105 -6.80 -28.46 5.61
N LYS A 106 -6.12 -27.74 6.51
CA LYS A 106 -6.11 -26.26 6.54
C LYS A 106 -5.58 -25.67 5.24
N TYR A 107 -4.48 -26.20 4.70
CA TYR A 107 -3.96 -25.77 3.40
C TYR A 107 -5.00 -25.91 2.29
N LEU A 108 -5.67 -27.06 2.20
CA LEU A 108 -6.70 -27.31 1.18
C LEU A 108 -7.93 -26.40 1.33
N GLN A 109 -8.28 -26.00 2.56
CA GLN A 109 -9.32 -25.01 2.83
C GLN A 109 -8.90 -23.60 2.38
N SER A 110 -7.66 -23.17 2.65
CA SER A 110 -7.13 -21.86 2.18
C SER A 110 -7.12 -21.77 0.65
N TYR A 111 -6.69 -22.85 -0.02
CA TYR A 111 -6.67 -22.97 -1.47
C TYR A 111 -8.09 -22.88 -2.06
N ARG A 112 -9.09 -23.50 -1.40
CA ARG A 112 -10.51 -23.41 -1.75
C ARG A 112 -11.11 -22.02 -1.55
N ALA A 113 -10.61 -21.25 -0.57
CA ALA A 113 -11.00 -19.86 -0.37
C ALA A 113 -10.40 -18.88 -1.40
N GLY A 114 -9.61 -19.38 -2.37
CA GLY A 114 -8.94 -18.55 -3.37
C GLY A 114 -7.75 -17.76 -2.84
N ARG A 115 -7.32 -18.04 -1.60
CA ARG A 115 -6.17 -17.43 -0.93
C ARG A 115 -5.31 -18.54 -0.32
N PRO A 116 -4.53 -19.26 -1.14
CA PRO A 116 -3.68 -20.34 -0.66
C PRO A 116 -2.61 -19.81 0.29
N ASP A 117 -2.60 -20.33 1.51
CA ASP A 117 -1.59 -20.01 2.51
C ASP A 117 -0.41 -20.97 2.35
N TYR A 118 0.65 -20.50 1.67
CA TYR A 118 1.87 -21.28 1.46
C TYR A 118 2.81 -21.27 2.68
N ASP A 119 2.60 -20.34 3.62
CA ASP A 119 3.50 -20.06 4.73
C ASP A 119 2.99 -20.67 6.05
N MET A 120 1.82 -21.32 6.05
CA MET A 120 1.14 -22.02 7.14
C MET A 120 1.97 -23.06 7.95
N ILE A 121 3.19 -23.39 7.51
CA ILE A 121 4.12 -24.33 8.17
C ILE A 121 5.32 -23.57 8.80
N LEU A 122 5.50 -22.29 8.47
CA LEU A 122 6.48 -21.42 9.09
C LEU A 122 5.99 -21.02 10.49
N ASP A 123 6.89 -21.10 11.47
CA ASP A 123 6.60 -20.63 12.81
C ASP A 123 6.48 -19.09 12.77
N SER A 124 5.29 -18.55 13.05
CA SER A 124 5.00 -17.11 12.91
C SER A 124 5.85 -16.23 13.84
N SER A 125 6.49 -16.86 14.83
CA SER A 125 7.50 -16.28 15.71
C SER A 125 8.81 -15.92 15.01
N GLU A 126 9.22 -16.62 13.96
CA GLU A 126 10.49 -16.34 13.24
C GLU A 126 10.32 -15.30 12.12
N PHE A 127 9.15 -15.24 11.48
CA PHE A 127 8.88 -14.33 10.37
C PHE A 127 7.46 -13.70 10.44
N PRO A 128 7.20 -12.78 11.39
CA PRO A 128 5.91 -12.11 11.48
C PRO A 128 5.62 -11.31 10.20
N SER A 129 4.40 -11.48 9.68
CA SER A 129 3.90 -10.77 8.51
C SER A 129 3.90 -9.26 8.72
N PHE A 130 3.91 -8.48 7.63
CA PHE A 130 3.90 -7.01 7.72
C PHE A 130 2.71 -6.48 8.57
N THR A 131 1.55 -7.13 8.44
CA THR A 131 0.34 -6.88 9.23
C THR A 131 0.51 -7.14 10.72
N GLU A 132 1.18 -8.24 11.11
CA GLU A 132 1.37 -8.58 12.53
C GLU A 132 2.34 -7.62 13.22
N ARG A 133 3.36 -7.11 12.50
CA ARG A 133 4.30 -6.11 13.02
C ARG A 133 3.66 -4.77 13.38
N GLN A 134 2.45 -4.49 12.88
CA GLN A 134 1.71 -3.25 13.13
C GLN A 134 0.60 -3.40 14.18
N VAL A 135 0.45 -4.58 14.80
CA VAL A 135 -0.54 -4.80 15.88
C VAL A 135 -0.04 -4.13 17.17
N LYS A 136 -0.40 -2.86 17.32
CA LYS A 136 -0.28 -2.10 18.58
C LYS A 136 -1.23 -2.67 19.64
N ASP A 137 -0.81 -2.74 20.90
CA ASP A 137 -1.63 -3.27 22.01
C ASP A 137 -2.89 -2.40 22.22
N PRO A 138 -4.11 -2.95 22.12
CA PRO A 138 -5.36 -2.19 22.25
C PRO A 138 -5.62 -1.63 23.66
N LEU A 139 -4.91 -2.08 24.70
CA LEU A 139 -4.97 -1.48 26.04
C LEU A 139 -4.10 -0.23 26.16
N VAL A 140 -3.05 -0.11 25.34
CA VAL A 140 -2.11 1.02 25.34
C VAL A 140 -2.49 2.04 24.27
N HIS A 141 -2.83 1.57 23.07
CA HIS A 141 -3.18 2.39 21.91
C HIS A 141 -4.68 2.38 21.67
N PHE A 142 -5.41 3.18 22.45
CA PHE A 142 -6.83 3.46 22.22
C PHE A 142 -7.00 4.87 21.65
N LYS A 143 -7.87 5.00 20.64
CA LYS A 143 -8.09 6.28 19.96
C LYS A 143 -8.94 7.24 20.82
N VAL A 144 -8.41 8.43 21.11
CA VAL A 144 -9.06 9.46 21.94
C VAL A 144 -9.64 10.57 21.08
N ASP A 145 -10.87 11.01 21.36
CA ASP A 145 -11.45 12.20 20.73
C ASP A 145 -11.04 13.46 21.49
N ILE A 146 -10.33 14.37 20.81
CA ILE A 146 -9.88 15.68 21.33
C ILE A 146 -10.66 16.85 20.70
N GLY A 147 -11.72 16.57 19.95
CA GLY A 147 -12.49 17.57 19.20
C GLY A 147 -13.56 18.30 20.00
N LEU A 148 -14.15 19.31 19.35
CA LEU A 148 -15.40 19.92 19.82
C LEU A 148 -16.56 18.90 19.83
N PRO A 149 -17.47 18.97 20.83
CA PRO A 149 -18.61 18.08 20.91
C PRO A 149 -19.54 18.24 19.70
N PRO A 150 -20.10 17.15 19.15
CA PRO A 150 -20.97 17.21 17.98
C PRO A 150 -22.30 17.92 18.28
N ARG A 151 -22.82 18.68 17.31
CA ARG A 151 -24.14 19.35 17.42
C ARG A 151 -25.26 18.31 17.55
N THR A 152 -25.92 18.25 18.71
CA THR A 152 -26.98 17.27 19.01
C THR A 152 -28.36 17.73 18.54
N ILE A 153 -28.73 17.38 17.31
CA ILE A 153 -30.09 17.64 16.78
C ILE A 153 -31.01 16.43 17.08
N PRO A 154 -32.23 16.62 17.62
CA PRO A 154 -33.16 15.52 17.83
C PRO A 154 -33.54 14.83 16.51
N ARG A 155 -33.28 13.52 16.41
CA ARG A 155 -33.54 12.70 15.21
C ARG A 155 -34.98 12.80 14.71
N SER A 156 -35.95 13.01 15.59
CA SER A 156 -37.37 13.22 15.25
C SER A 156 -37.59 14.49 14.43
N LYS A 157 -36.97 15.63 14.83
CA LYS A 157 -37.06 16.90 14.10
C LYS A 157 -36.41 16.80 12.72
N GLN A 158 -35.19 16.28 12.65
CA GLN A 158 -34.46 16.09 11.39
C GLN A 158 -35.24 15.16 10.41
N LEU A 159 -35.87 14.10 10.93
CA LEU A 159 -36.71 13.22 10.11
C LEU A 159 -37.97 13.94 9.61
N GLN A 160 -38.63 14.74 10.46
CA GLN A 160 -39.80 15.53 10.06
C GLN A 160 -39.45 16.52 8.94
N GLU A 161 -38.39 17.31 9.12
CA GLU A 161 -37.92 18.29 8.13
C GLU A 161 -37.59 17.62 6.78
N ARG A 162 -36.90 16.48 6.80
CA ARG A 162 -36.59 15.69 5.60
C ARG A 162 -37.85 15.14 4.93
N LEU A 163 -38.82 14.62 5.70
CA LEU A 163 -40.10 14.14 5.17
C LEU A 163 -40.94 15.27 4.58
N GLU A 164 -40.96 16.44 5.20
CA GLU A 164 -41.63 17.62 4.66
C GLU A 164 -40.97 18.11 3.38
N HIS A 165 -39.64 18.22 3.34
CA HIS A 165 -38.91 18.58 2.13
C HIS A 165 -39.21 17.58 0.99
N PHE A 166 -39.11 16.28 1.26
CA PHE A 166 -39.41 15.21 0.30
C PHE A 166 -40.85 15.30 -0.23
N ARG A 167 -41.84 15.53 0.65
CA ARG A 167 -43.25 15.75 0.27
C ARG A 167 -43.46 17.02 -0.56
N ARG A 168 -42.70 18.10 -0.32
CA ARG A 168 -42.74 19.33 -1.13
C ARG A 168 -42.19 19.07 -2.53
N GLN A 169 -41.03 18.41 -2.64
CA GLN A 169 -40.42 18.11 -3.94
C GLN A 169 -41.24 17.11 -4.76
N HIS A 170 -41.78 16.05 -4.15
CA HIS A 170 -42.66 15.08 -4.86
C HIS A 170 -43.98 15.68 -5.36
N LYS A 171 -44.42 16.82 -4.81
CA LYS A 171 -45.59 17.56 -5.32
C LYS A 171 -45.27 18.48 -6.50
N ASN A 172 -44.00 18.68 -6.84
CA ASN A 172 -43.60 19.56 -7.94
C ASN A 172 -43.69 18.82 -9.29
N PRO A 173 -44.64 19.17 -10.18
CA PRO A 173 -44.80 18.50 -11.47
C PRO A 173 -43.67 18.81 -12.46
N GLU A 174 -42.97 19.94 -12.30
CA GLU A 174 -41.83 20.28 -13.16
C GLU A 174 -40.62 19.39 -12.87
N MET A 175 -40.38 19.10 -11.58
CA MET A 175 -39.32 18.17 -11.16
C MET A 175 -39.60 16.75 -11.65
N GLU A 176 -40.86 16.27 -11.58
CA GLU A 176 -41.26 14.97 -12.15
C GLU A 176 -40.96 14.92 -13.66
N ARG A 177 -41.37 15.94 -14.40
CA ARG A 177 -41.17 16.01 -15.86
C ARG A 177 -39.68 16.03 -16.23
N LEU A 178 -38.87 16.80 -15.52
CA LEU A 178 -37.42 16.85 -15.73
C LEU A 178 -36.72 15.53 -15.37
N ALA A 179 -37.13 14.88 -14.27
CA ALA A 179 -36.60 13.59 -13.86
C ALA A 179 -36.95 12.49 -14.87
N ARG A 180 -38.22 12.42 -15.33
CA ARG A 180 -38.69 11.46 -16.34
C ARG A 180 -37.99 11.65 -17.70
N ASN A 181 -37.66 12.89 -18.05
CA ASN A 181 -36.88 13.22 -19.26
C ASN A 181 -35.35 13.07 -19.08
N GLN A 182 -34.87 12.68 -17.89
CA GLN A 182 -33.44 12.62 -17.54
C GLN A 182 -32.68 13.95 -17.69
N GLN A 183 -33.39 15.08 -17.54
CA GLN A 183 -32.87 16.45 -17.66
C GLN A 183 -32.70 17.15 -16.30
N LEU A 184 -32.95 16.45 -15.18
CA LEU A 184 -32.81 17.00 -13.84
C LEU A 184 -31.33 17.12 -13.45
N ILE A 185 -30.83 18.35 -13.35
CA ILE A 185 -29.48 18.67 -12.88
C ILE A 185 -29.55 18.96 -11.37
N VAL A 186 -28.67 18.31 -10.60
CA VAL A 186 -28.52 18.57 -9.16
C VAL A 186 -27.55 19.72 -8.94
N ASP A 187 -27.92 20.67 -8.09
CA ASP A 187 -27.05 21.75 -7.64
C ASP A 187 -25.95 21.19 -6.72
N LEU A 188 -24.74 21.08 -7.29
CA LEU A 188 -23.58 20.51 -6.60
C LEU A 188 -23.09 21.39 -5.44
N GLU A 189 -23.26 22.71 -5.53
CA GLU A 189 -22.78 23.64 -4.50
C GLU A 189 -23.66 23.57 -3.26
N LYS A 190 -24.99 23.57 -3.43
CA LYS A 190 -25.94 23.34 -2.33
C LYS A 190 -25.79 21.95 -1.72
N SER A 191 -25.55 20.93 -2.55
CA SER A 191 -25.26 19.57 -2.09
C SER A 191 -24.00 19.51 -1.21
N ASN A 192 -22.94 20.22 -1.60
CA ASN A 192 -21.70 20.31 -0.84
C ASN A 192 -21.90 21.05 0.51
N GLN A 193 -22.67 22.14 0.53
CA GLN A 193 -23.01 22.87 1.77
C GLN A 193 -23.78 21.99 2.76
N GLU A 194 -24.84 21.29 2.33
CA GLU A 194 -25.58 20.34 3.17
C GLU A 194 -24.71 19.16 3.63
N TRP A 195 -23.80 18.67 2.77
CA TRP A 195 -22.85 17.63 3.13
C TRP A 195 -21.91 18.08 4.26
N LEU A 196 -21.33 19.28 4.18
CA LEU A 196 -20.44 19.85 5.21
C LEU A 196 -21.12 19.93 6.59
N HIS A 197 -22.41 20.25 6.66
CA HIS A 197 -23.14 20.32 7.92
C HIS A 197 -23.63 18.96 8.46
N THR A 198 -23.65 17.90 7.65
CA THR A 198 -24.27 16.61 8.02
C THR A 198 -23.27 15.48 8.20
N VAL A 199 -22.70 14.96 7.12
CA VAL A 199 -21.82 13.76 7.12
C VAL A 199 -20.36 14.13 6.81
N GLY A 200 -20.12 15.35 6.32
CA GLY A 200 -18.81 15.91 6.02
C GLY A 200 -17.74 15.63 7.07
N PRO A 201 -17.95 15.98 8.36
CA PRO A 201 -16.94 15.77 9.40
C PRO A 201 -16.51 14.31 9.56
N GLN A 202 -17.41 13.34 9.32
CA GLN A 202 -17.09 11.90 9.37
C GLN A 202 -16.27 11.44 8.16
N HIS A 203 -16.64 11.90 6.96
CA HIS A 203 -15.88 11.61 5.74
C HIS A 203 -14.49 12.27 5.78
N ILE A 204 -14.39 13.52 6.25
CA ILE A 204 -13.12 14.23 6.42
C ILE A 204 -12.24 13.51 7.44
N LYS A 205 -12.80 13.00 8.55
CA LYS A 205 -12.05 12.13 9.48
C LYS A 205 -11.49 10.89 8.76
N GLN A 206 -12.31 10.16 8.01
CA GLN A 206 -11.86 8.95 7.30
C GLN A 206 -10.74 9.27 6.29
N ILE A 207 -10.85 10.40 5.58
CA ILE A 207 -9.82 10.87 4.65
C ILE A 207 -8.53 11.23 5.43
N ALA A 208 -8.64 11.98 6.52
CA ALA A 208 -7.49 12.33 7.36
C ALA A 208 -6.83 11.10 8.02
N GLU A 209 -7.60 10.08 8.40
CA GLU A 209 -7.07 8.78 8.85
C GLU A 209 -6.35 8.04 7.70
N HIS A 210 -6.90 8.02 6.49
CA HIS A 210 -6.25 7.41 5.31
C HIS A 210 -4.93 8.09 4.94
N TYR A 211 -4.86 9.42 5.01
CA TYR A 211 -3.64 10.18 4.80
C TYR A 211 -2.70 10.19 6.04
N GLY A 212 -3.04 9.49 7.13
CA GLY A 212 -2.24 9.43 8.34
C GLY A 212 -2.08 10.78 9.08
N VAL A 213 -2.96 11.75 8.83
CA VAL A 213 -2.86 13.12 9.37
C VAL A 213 -2.87 13.12 10.91
N PHE A 214 -3.79 12.37 11.52
CA PHE A 214 -3.90 12.28 12.98
C PHE A 214 -2.69 11.58 13.63
N GLU A 215 -2.19 10.49 13.03
CA GLU A 215 -1.08 9.72 13.60
C GLU A 215 0.22 10.53 13.71
N HIS A 216 0.54 11.37 12.71
CA HIS A 216 1.75 12.20 12.74
C HIS A 216 1.59 13.45 13.62
N LEU A 217 0.42 14.11 13.60
CA LEU A 217 0.20 15.37 14.34
C LEU A 217 -0.13 15.17 15.84
N PHE A 218 -0.88 14.11 16.16
CA PHE A 218 -1.52 13.92 17.47
C PHE A 218 -1.32 12.49 18.04
N GLY A 219 -0.62 11.61 17.33
CA GLY A 219 -0.43 10.21 17.74
C GLY A 219 -1.75 9.43 17.73
N ASP A 220 -2.14 8.89 18.89
CA ASP A 220 -3.37 8.11 19.02
C ASP A 220 -4.65 8.97 19.16
N ALA A 221 -4.55 10.30 19.24
CA ALA A 221 -5.70 11.19 19.31
C ALA A 221 -6.25 11.59 17.92
N TYR A 222 -7.57 11.77 17.81
CA TYR A 222 -8.27 12.27 16.62
C TYR A 222 -9.28 13.35 17.01
N PHE A 223 -9.79 14.10 16.04
CA PHE A 223 -10.95 14.97 16.24
C PHE A 223 -11.91 14.92 15.05
N LEU A 224 -13.16 15.33 15.28
CA LEU A 224 -14.11 15.59 14.20
C LEU A 224 -14.06 17.09 13.84
N PRO A 225 -13.78 17.46 12.57
CA PRO A 225 -13.77 18.86 12.16
C PRO A 225 -15.21 19.37 12.02
N GLN A 226 -15.78 19.85 13.14
CA GLN A 226 -17.14 20.40 13.22
C GLN A 226 -17.27 21.76 12.51
N VAL A 227 -16.18 22.51 12.38
CA VAL A 227 -16.15 23.82 11.72
C VAL A 227 -15.60 23.64 10.30
N PRO A 228 -16.41 23.88 9.24
CA PRO A 228 -15.93 23.78 7.87
C PRO A 228 -14.93 24.90 7.58
N LEU A 229 -13.67 24.51 7.38
CA LEU A 229 -12.57 25.41 7.05
C LEU A 229 -12.44 25.48 5.53
N GLN A 230 -12.74 26.65 4.94
CA GLN A 230 -12.53 26.91 3.53
C GLN A 230 -11.24 27.72 3.36
N VAL A 231 -10.31 27.20 2.55
CA VAL A 231 -9.03 27.85 2.26
C VAL A 231 -8.90 27.98 0.75
N LEU A 232 -8.56 29.19 0.29
CA LEU A 232 -8.52 29.56 -1.12
C LEU A 232 -7.20 30.29 -1.42
N TYR A 233 -6.43 29.77 -2.36
CA TYR A 233 -5.30 30.49 -2.94
C TYR A 233 -5.75 31.28 -4.17
N THR A 234 -5.47 32.57 -4.20
CA THR A 234 -5.78 33.46 -5.34
C THR A 234 -4.47 33.85 -6.03
N LYS A 235 -4.37 33.61 -7.34
CA LYS A 235 -3.19 33.95 -8.15
C LYS A 235 -3.62 34.32 -9.56
N GLU A 236 -3.22 35.52 -10.01
CA GLU A 236 -3.47 36.00 -11.38
C GLU A 236 -4.94 35.80 -11.82
N GLU A 237 -5.87 36.21 -10.94
CA GLU A 237 -7.34 36.04 -11.05
C GLU A 237 -7.89 34.61 -10.95
N VAL A 238 -7.04 33.57 -11.01
CA VAL A 238 -7.43 32.17 -10.83
C VAL A 238 -7.53 31.81 -9.35
N LYS A 239 -8.57 31.05 -9.01
CA LYS A 239 -8.92 30.62 -7.65
C LYS A 239 -8.67 29.12 -7.46
N TYR A 240 -7.80 28.78 -6.52
CA TYR A 240 -7.36 27.41 -6.21
C TYR A 240 -7.85 27.00 -4.81
N PRO A 241 -8.99 26.30 -4.69
CA PRO A 241 -9.49 25.83 -3.40
C PRO A 241 -8.67 24.66 -2.85
N VAL A 242 -8.46 24.67 -1.53
CA VAL A 242 -7.95 23.53 -0.75
C VAL A 242 -9.14 22.73 -0.24
N TYR A 243 -9.05 21.41 -0.36
CA TYR A 243 -10.02 20.45 0.17
C TYR A 243 -9.33 19.52 1.18
N TYR A 244 -9.29 18.22 0.89
CA TYR A 244 -8.82 17.15 1.78
C TYR A 244 -7.88 16.20 1.01
N GLY A 245 -6.70 16.71 0.64
CA GLY A 245 -5.67 15.97 -0.09
C GLY A 245 -5.60 16.25 -1.60
N ASN A 246 -6.23 17.33 -2.11
CA ASN A 246 -6.02 17.72 -3.52
C ASN A 246 -4.57 18.19 -3.75
N VAL A 247 -4.05 18.00 -4.96
CA VAL A 247 -2.70 18.44 -5.32
C VAL A 247 -2.73 19.91 -5.74
N LEU A 248 -1.89 20.75 -5.11
CA LEU A 248 -1.63 22.13 -5.51
C LEU A 248 -0.13 22.31 -5.77
N LYS A 249 0.24 23.06 -6.81
CA LYS A 249 1.65 23.35 -7.08
C LYS A 249 2.18 24.41 -6.12
N PRO A 250 3.46 24.34 -5.73
CA PRO A 250 4.13 25.42 -4.99
C PRO A 250 4.03 26.80 -5.67
N GLU A 251 3.93 26.80 -7.00
CA GLU A 251 3.70 28.00 -7.80
C GLU A 251 2.35 28.68 -7.52
N ASP A 252 1.33 27.92 -7.13
CA ASP A 252 -0.03 28.42 -6.91
C ASP A 252 -0.22 28.83 -5.44
N ALA A 253 0.44 28.11 -4.53
CA ALA A 253 0.56 28.45 -3.11
C ALA A 253 1.72 29.43 -2.81
N SER A 254 2.07 30.33 -3.74
CA SER A 254 3.18 31.28 -3.53
C SER A 254 2.82 32.47 -2.62
N GLN A 255 1.53 32.80 -2.48
CA GLN A 255 1.04 33.90 -1.64
C GLN A 255 0.20 33.34 -0.50
N LYS A 256 -0.04 34.15 0.56
CA LYS A 256 -0.94 33.76 1.67
C LYS A 256 -2.34 33.41 1.13
N PRO A 257 -3.01 32.36 1.63
CA PRO A 257 -4.38 32.06 1.21
C PRO A 257 -5.39 32.98 1.90
N GLU A 258 -6.55 33.14 1.26
CA GLU A 258 -7.79 33.59 1.90
C GLU A 258 -8.38 32.42 2.69
N VAL A 259 -8.80 32.66 3.93
CA VAL A 259 -9.34 31.64 4.83
C VAL A 259 -10.66 32.12 5.39
N THR A 260 -11.71 31.30 5.26
CA THR A 260 -13.05 31.59 5.74
C THR A 260 -13.64 30.40 6.49
N TYR A 261 -14.24 30.67 7.65
CA TYR A 261 -14.91 29.67 8.48
C TYR A 261 -16.08 30.27 9.27
N GLU A 262 -17.04 29.43 9.64
CA GLU A 262 -18.17 29.82 10.49
C GLU A 262 -17.70 30.03 11.93
N SER A 263 -17.94 31.23 12.48
CA SER A 263 -17.53 31.59 13.84
C SER A 263 -18.44 32.67 14.43
N GLU A 264 -18.57 32.67 15.76
CA GLU A 264 -19.25 33.76 16.48
C GLU A 264 -18.29 34.95 16.67
N PRO A 265 -18.76 36.21 16.65
CA PRO A 265 -17.88 37.38 16.74
C PRO A 265 -17.08 37.52 18.05
N GLN A 266 -17.46 36.79 19.10
CA GLN A 266 -16.80 36.78 20.40
C GLN A 266 -15.76 35.65 20.55
N ASP A 267 -15.79 34.66 19.66
CA ASP A 267 -14.84 33.55 19.71
C ASP A 267 -13.45 33.99 19.25
N LEU A 268 -12.42 33.42 19.88
CA LEU A 268 -11.02 33.55 19.47
C LEU A 268 -10.55 32.25 18.81
N TRP A 269 -9.79 32.38 17.74
CA TRP A 269 -9.31 31.25 16.94
C TRP A 269 -7.81 31.32 16.69
N THR A 270 -7.18 30.16 16.55
CA THR A 270 -5.77 30.04 16.16
C THR A 270 -5.67 29.12 14.95
N LEU A 271 -5.02 29.60 13.89
CA LEU A 271 -4.79 28.88 12.65
C LEU A 271 -3.31 28.52 12.53
N VAL A 272 -3.04 27.23 12.31
CA VAL A 272 -1.69 26.69 12.14
C VAL A 272 -1.63 25.93 10.81
N LEU A 273 -0.58 26.18 10.02
CA LEU A 273 -0.23 25.43 8.81
C LEU A 273 1.11 24.74 9.02
N THR A 274 1.10 23.40 9.10
CA THR A 274 2.29 22.55 9.25
C THR A 274 2.51 21.63 8.05
N ASN A 275 3.76 21.22 7.88
CA ASN A 275 4.20 20.20 6.95
C ASN A 275 5.00 19.13 7.74
N PRO A 276 4.43 17.94 8.03
CA PRO A 276 5.14 16.85 8.69
C PRO A 276 6.13 16.13 7.78
N ASP A 277 5.97 16.19 6.46
CA ASP A 277 6.82 15.49 5.49
C ASP A 277 8.07 16.33 5.09
N GLY A 278 8.11 17.59 5.53
CA GLY A 278 9.05 18.61 5.05
C GLY A 278 10.44 18.59 5.70
N HIS A 279 10.59 17.94 6.85
CA HIS A 279 11.75 18.13 7.70
C HIS A 279 12.97 17.29 7.26
N PHE A 280 14.15 17.90 7.25
CA PHE A 280 15.36 17.30 6.62
C PHE A 280 16.27 16.47 7.55
N THR A 281 16.11 16.57 8.87
CA THR A 281 17.06 16.00 9.85
C THR A 281 16.39 15.00 10.78
N ASP A 282 15.31 15.39 11.46
CA ASP A 282 14.51 14.54 12.34
C ASP A 282 13.19 14.11 11.68
N ASN A 283 12.87 12.81 11.69
CA ASN A 283 11.63 12.29 11.06
C ASN A 283 10.34 12.66 11.83
N ASP A 284 10.45 12.92 13.14
CA ASP A 284 9.30 13.16 14.03
C ASP A 284 8.97 14.66 14.17
N LYS A 285 9.62 15.53 13.38
CA LYS A 285 9.46 17.00 13.46
C LYS A 285 8.90 17.58 12.18
N GLU A 286 8.25 18.72 12.34
CA GLU A 286 7.49 19.37 11.29
C GLU A 286 8.06 20.76 10.99
N TYR A 287 7.70 21.35 9.84
CA TYR A 287 7.90 22.78 9.59
C TYR A 287 6.57 23.54 9.66
N VAL A 288 6.53 24.63 10.44
CA VAL A 288 5.44 25.61 10.41
C VAL A 288 5.65 26.58 9.24
N HIS A 289 4.71 26.52 8.30
CA HIS A 289 4.65 27.45 7.19
C HIS A 289 3.91 28.74 7.58
N TRP A 290 2.88 28.67 8.43
CA TRP A 290 2.12 29.83 8.86
C TRP A 290 1.46 29.61 10.24
N PHE A 291 1.45 30.62 11.09
CA PHE A 291 0.79 30.59 12.40
C PHE A 291 0.17 31.95 12.69
N VAL A 292 -1.16 31.99 12.85
CA VAL A 292 -1.90 33.19 13.29
C VAL A 292 -2.72 32.84 14.54
N ALA A 293 -2.50 33.58 15.62
CA ALA A 293 -3.13 33.43 16.91
C ALA A 293 -4.22 34.48 17.16
N ASN A 294 -5.07 34.24 18.15
CA ASN A 294 -5.98 35.25 18.72
C ASN A 294 -6.87 35.96 17.66
N ILE A 295 -7.30 35.22 16.63
CA ILE A 295 -8.14 35.73 15.54
C ILE A 295 -9.55 35.98 16.08
N PRO A 296 -10.09 37.22 16.03
CA PRO A 296 -11.44 37.51 16.49
C PRO A 296 -12.49 37.13 15.42
N GLY A 297 -13.35 36.15 15.74
CA GLY A 297 -14.30 35.60 14.78
C GLY A 297 -13.62 35.10 13.51
N ASN A 298 -14.08 35.56 12.35
CA ASN A 298 -13.57 35.21 11.01
C ASN A 298 -12.51 36.20 10.47
N ALA A 299 -12.05 37.18 11.27
CA ALA A 299 -11.20 38.27 10.79
C ALA A 299 -9.70 37.94 10.90
N VAL A 300 -9.21 37.01 10.08
CA VAL A 300 -7.82 36.49 10.10
C VAL A 300 -6.76 37.61 10.07
N GLU A 301 -7.00 38.69 9.34
CA GLU A 301 -6.08 39.84 9.26
C GLU A 301 -5.93 40.64 10.56
N LYS A 302 -6.86 40.48 11.51
CA LYS A 302 -6.79 41.09 12.85
C LYS A 302 -6.14 40.17 13.89
N GLY A 303 -5.81 38.93 13.51
CA GLY A 303 -5.09 37.99 14.37
C GLY A 303 -3.62 38.38 14.55
N GLU A 304 -3.01 37.92 15.63
CA GLU A 304 -1.59 38.07 15.87
C GLU A 304 -0.81 37.05 15.03
N THR A 305 -0.03 37.50 14.04
CA THR A 305 0.85 36.61 13.27
C THR A 305 2.06 36.24 14.12
N VAL A 306 2.16 34.96 14.50
CA VAL A 306 3.23 34.38 15.32
C VAL A 306 4.38 33.88 14.44
N VAL A 307 4.04 33.36 13.25
CA VAL A 307 4.98 32.92 12.21
C VAL A 307 4.47 33.38 10.85
N GLU A 308 5.27 34.16 10.12
CA GLU A 308 4.93 34.66 8.79
C GLU A 308 4.80 33.53 7.75
N TYR A 309 3.88 33.70 6.80
CA TYR A 309 3.59 32.73 5.74
C TYR A 309 4.83 32.43 4.89
N MET A 310 5.20 31.15 4.80
CA MET A 310 6.23 30.63 3.91
C MET A 310 5.59 29.68 2.90
N PRO A 311 5.80 29.86 1.58
CA PRO A 311 5.23 28.96 0.57
C PRO A 311 5.78 27.53 0.74
N PRO A 312 5.07 26.51 0.22
CA PRO A 312 5.55 25.13 0.27
C PRO A 312 6.82 24.96 -0.58
N PHE A 313 7.79 24.19 -0.09
CA PHE A 313 9.08 23.94 -0.79
C PHE A 313 9.47 22.45 -0.85
N PRO A 314 8.58 21.53 -1.31
CA PRO A 314 8.90 20.10 -1.41
C PRO A 314 10.14 19.90 -2.30
N PRO A 315 11.26 19.35 -1.77
CA PRO A 315 12.50 19.19 -2.50
C PRO A 315 12.34 18.16 -3.62
N LYS A 316 13.26 18.17 -4.59
CA LYS A 316 13.16 17.25 -5.71
C LYS A 316 13.39 15.81 -5.25
N GLY A 317 12.43 14.92 -5.52
CA GLY A 317 12.57 13.47 -5.34
C GLY A 317 12.01 12.89 -4.04
N THR A 318 11.46 13.70 -3.13
CA THR A 318 10.77 13.22 -1.92
C THR A 318 9.29 12.86 -2.14
N GLY A 319 8.73 13.14 -3.33
CA GLY A 319 7.33 12.86 -3.64
C GLY A 319 6.38 13.98 -3.22
N TYR A 320 5.24 13.61 -2.62
CA TYR A 320 4.16 14.52 -2.23
C TYR A 320 4.24 14.87 -0.75
N HIS A 321 4.28 16.16 -0.43
CA HIS A 321 4.29 16.67 0.95
C HIS A 321 2.90 17.17 1.35
N ARG A 322 2.37 16.68 2.47
CA ARG A 322 1.09 17.10 3.03
C ARG A 322 1.26 18.45 3.73
N HIS A 323 0.44 19.41 3.37
CA HIS A 323 0.38 20.73 4.02
C HIS A 323 -0.98 20.88 4.68
N ILE A 324 -0.98 20.94 6.01
CA ILE A 324 -2.16 20.72 6.84
C ILE A 324 -2.50 21.99 7.61
N PHE A 325 -3.69 22.55 7.33
CA PHE A 325 -4.30 23.62 8.09
C PHE A 325 -5.13 23.05 9.24
N ILE A 326 -4.83 23.49 10.46
CA ILE A 326 -5.55 23.15 11.67
C ILE A 326 -6.11 24.45 12.27
N LEU A 327 -7.42 24.47 12.48
CA LEU A 327 -8.12 25.57 13.15
C LEU A 327 -8.47 25.13 14.56
N TYR A 328 -7.90 25.83 15.55
CA TYR A 328 -8.17 25.66 16.98
C TYR A 328 -9.13 26.74 17.47
N LYS A 329 -10.17 26.35 18.21
CA LYS A 329 -10.97 27.28 19.02
C LYS A 329 -10.23 27.56 20.33
N GLN A 330 -10.13 28.82 20.73
CA GLN A 330 -9.52 29.23 22.01
C GLN A 330 -10.61 29.58 23.02
N ASN A 331 -10.44 29.14 24.27
CA ASN A 331 -11.33 29.49 25.39
C ASN A 331 -11.06 30.89 25.95
N LYS A 332 -9.83 31.40 25.78
CA LYS A 332 -9.34 32.69 26.29
C LYS A 332 -8.32 33.27 25.31
N LYS A 333 -8.00 34.55 25.46
CA LYS A 333 -6.86 35.17 24.76
C LYS A 333 -5.55 34.66 25.38
N LEU A 334 -4.68 34.10 24.56
CA LEU A 334 -3.41 33.48 25.00
C LEU A 334 -2.22 34.33 24.56
N ASP A 335 -1.13 34.29 25.31
CA ASP A 335 0.15 34.86 24.88
C ASP A 335 1.02 33.78 24.21
N PHE A 336 1.38 34.01 22.95
CA PHE A 336 2.23 33.12 22.15
C PHE A 336 3.66 33.66 22.02
N SER A 337 4.08 34.58 22.89
CA SER A 337 5.42 35.19 22.92
C SER A 337 6.56 34.17 22.81
N GLY A 338 6.47 33.01 23.46
CA GLY A 338 7.47 31.93 23.38
C GLY A 338 7.57 31.21 22.03
N TYR A 339 6.52 31.29 21.19
CA TYR A 339 6.49 30.71 19.83
C TYR A 339 6.77 31.74 18.73
N LYS A 340 6.79 33.03 19.07
CA LYS A 340 6.93 34.15 18.13
C LYS A 340 8.29 34.12 17.45
N LYS A 341 8.29 33.95 16.12
CA LYS A 341 9.50 33.91 15.30
C LYS A 341 9.83 35.33 14.78
N PRO A 342 11.11 35.74 14.70
CA PRO A 342 11.49 37.08 14.25
C PRO A 342 11.34 37.25 12.72
N GLY A 343 10.23 37.84 12.29
CA GLY A 343 10.01 38.27 10.91
C GLY A 343 9.93 37.10 9.90
N PRO A 344 10.41 37.27 8.64
CA PRO A 344 10.23 36.28 7.60
C PRO A 344 10.98 34.95 7.82
N CYS A 345 11.91 34.89 8.79
CA CYS A 345 12.62 33.68 9.23
C CYS A 345 13.03 32.73 8.09
N SER A 346 14.11 33.09 7.38
CA SER A 346 14.78 32.21 6.39
C SER A 346 15.49 31.01 7.02
N SER A 347 15.59 30.95 8.35
CA SER A 347 16.21 29.87 9.13
C SER A 347 15.25 28.66 9.28
N LEU A 348 15.64 27.52 8.71
CA LEU A 348 14.93 26.23 8.83
C LEU A 348 15.05 25.50 10.19
N PRO A 349 16.05 25.77 11.06
CA PRO A 349 16.04 25.26 12.44
C PRO A 349 15.08 26.05 13.35
N GLU A 350 14.85 27.32 13.01
CA GLU A 350 13.59 28.00 13.33
C GLU A 350 12.49 27.48 12.40
N ARG A 351 11.22 27.84 12.60
CA ARG A 351 10.04 27.15 11.99
C ARG A 351 9.91 25.63 12.28
N THR A 352 10.96 24.93 12.73
CA THR A 352 10.88 23.56 13.28
C THR A 352 9.90 23.53 14.45
N PHE A 353 8.99 22.56 14.43
CA PHE A 353 7.81 22.51 15.28
C PHE A 353 7.36 21.07 15.52
N SER A 354 6.56 20.89 16.58
CA SER A 354 5.88 19.63 16.92
C SER A 354 4.45 20.01 17.29
N THR A 355 3.48 19.68 16.42
CA THR A 355 2.05 19.93 16.72
C THR A 355 1.62 19.20 17.99
N TYR A 356 2.16 18.01 18.22
CA TYR A 356 1.91 17.19 19.41
C TYR A 356 2.30 17.92 20.71
N ASP A 357 3.54 18.41 20.80
CA ASP A 357 4.03 19.08 22.02
C ASP A 357 3.36 20.43 22.24
N PHE A 358 3.09 21.17 21.15
CA PHE A 358 2.33 22.42 21.18
C PHE A 358 0.91 22.20 21.74
N TYR A 359 0.18 21.22 21.21
CA TYR A 359 -1.18 20.94 21.67
C TYR A 359 -1.19 20.43 23.11
N ARG A 360 -0.25 19.53 23.46
CA ARG A 360 -0.10 18.98 24.82
C ARG A 360 0.13 20.07 25.88
N GLY A 361 0.83 21.15 25.53
CA GLY A 361 1.06 22.28 26.43
C GLY A 361 -0.15 23.21 26.62
N LEU A 362 -1.15 23.16 25.73
CA LEU A 362 -2.27 24.11 25.67
C LEU A 362 -3.67 23.45 25.64
N GLN A 363 -3.76 22.13 25.81
CA GLN A 363 -4.96 21.32 25.64
C GLN A 363 -6.20 21.80 26.43
N ASP A 364 -6.00 22.46 27.58
CA ASP A 364 -7.09 22.99 28.43
C ASP A 364 -7.65 24.32 27.89
N GLU A 365 -6.89 25.00 27.04
CA GLU A 365 -7.18 26.36 26.54
C GLU A 365 -7.53 26.40 25.05
N ILE A 366 -7.05 25.42 24.26
CA ILE A 366 -7.33 25.30 22.82
C ILE A 366 -7.96 23.94 22.48
N THR A 367 -8.89 23.93 21.52
CA THR A 367 -9.55 22.70 21.06
C THR A 367 -9.58 22.65 19.53
N PRO A 368 -9.08 21.59 18.86
CA PRO A 368 -9.12 21.47 17.41
C PRO A 368 -10.57 21.36 16.92
N ALA A 369 -10.89 22.15 15.90
CA ALA A 369 -12.27 22.40 15.47
C ALA A 369 -12.45 22.30 13.94
N GLY A 370 -11.44 22.68 13.17
CA GLY A 370 -11.43 22.62 11.71
C GLY A 370 -10.13 22.04 11.18
N LEU A 371 -10.22 21.37 10.02
CA LEU A 371 -9.11 20.72 9.34
C LEU A 371 -9.29 20.93 7.83
N ALA A 372 -8.23 21.30 7.11
CA ALA A 372 -8.17 21.27 5.65
C ALA A 372 -6.71 20.97 5.25
N PHE A 373 -6.48 20.25 4.16
CA PHE A 373 -5.10 19.95 3.74
C PHE A 373 -4.97 19.70 2.23
N PHE A 374 -3.79 19.97 1.70
CA PHE A 374 -3.43 19.70 0.31
C PHE A 374 -2.11 18.96 0.22
N GLN A 375 -1.83 18.38 -0.94
CA GLN A 375 -0.53 17.81 -1.28
C GLN A 375 0.23 18.76 -2.20
N ALA A 376 1.52 18.95 -1.95
CA ALA A 376 2.41 19.68 -2.84
C ALA A 376 3.53 18.77 -3.33
N ASP A 377 3.80 18.80 -4.63
CA ASP A 377 4.96 18.16 -5.25
C ASP A 377 5.94 19.19 -5.82
N TRP A 378 7.15 18.73 -6.14
CA TRP A 378 8.23 19.58 -6.62
C TRP A 378 7.87 20.36 -7.90
N SER A 379 8.29 21.63 -7.97
CA SER A 379 8.16 22.47 -9.16
C SER A 379 9.38 23.38 -9.35
N MET A 380 9.50 24.04 -10.51
CA MET A 380 10.62 24.94 -10.82
C MET A 380 10.69 26.17 -9.91
N PHE A 381 9.57 26.56 -9.30
CA PHE A 381 9.53 27.61 -8.27
C PHE A 381 10.30 27.22 -7.00
N VAL A 382 10.22 25.96 -6.57
CA VAL A 382 10.92 25.49 -5.35
C VAL A 382 12.43 25.73 -5.47
N ARG A 383 13.01 25.46 -6.64
CA ARG A 383 14.41 25.77 -6.93
C ARG A 383 14.74 27.26 -6.85
N LYS A 384 13.85 28.14 -7.35
CA LYS A 384 14.01 29.60 -7.22
C LYS A 384 13.91 30.03 -5.76
N PHE A 385 13.02 29.41 -4.99
CA PHE A 385 12.84 29.69 -3.57
C PHE A 385 14.08 29.33 -2.74
N PHE A 386 14.65 28.13 -2.93
CA PHE A 386 15.91 27.74 -2.28
C PHE A 386 17.05 28.72 -2.56
N HIS A 387 17.22 29.14 -3.82
CA HIS A 387 18.29 30.06 -4.21
C HIS A 387 18.06 31.51 -3.77
N ASN A 388 16.82 32.00 -3.75
CA ASN A 388 16.54 33.43 -3.52
C ASN A 388 16.14 33.77 -2.08
N VAL A 389 15.51 32.84 -1.35
CA VAL A 389 14.91 33.10 -0.01
C VAL A 389 15.70 32.44 1.10
N LEU A 390 16.20 31.23 0.84
CA LEU A 390 16.97 30.43 1.81
C LEU A 390 18.49 30.56 1.62
N ASP A 391 18.95 31.10 0.48
CA ASP A 391 20.37 31.20 0.07
C ASP A 391 21.15 29.87 0.20
N VAL A 392 20.47 28.75 -0.11
CA VAL A 392 21.08 27.41 -0.10
C VAL A 392 20.96 26.73 -1.46
N LYS A 393 21.84 25.76 -1.68
CA LYS A 393 21.71 24.85 -2.81
C LYS A 393 20.58 23.86 -2.53
N GLU A 394 19.61 23.79 -3.45
CA GLU A 394 18.53 22.82 -3.44
C GLU A 394 19.04 21.38 -3.23
N PRO A 395 18.56 20.65 -2.20
CA PRO A 395 18.81 19.23 -2.07
C PRO A 395 17.97 18.44 -3.08
N VAL A 396 18.60 17.47 -3.74
CA VAL A 396 17.95 16.56 -4.69
C VAL A 396 18.09 15.15 -4.17
N TYR A 397 16.95 14.51 -3.95
CA TYR A 397 16.84 13.13 -3.51
C TYR A 397 16.53 12.23 -4.71
N GLU A 398 16.95 10.97 -4.60
CA GLU A 398 16.61 9.89 -5.51
C GLU A 398 16.31 8.67 -4.65
N TYR A 399 15.31 7.87 -5.03
CA TYR A 399 14.93 6.69 -4.27
C TYR A 399 15.97 5.58 -4.49
N ASP A 400 16.79 5.30 -3.47
CA ASP A 400 17.76 4.20 -3.51
C ASP A 400 17.04 2.86 -3.31
N PHE A 401 16.74 2.19 -4.42
CA PHE A 401 16.12 0.86 -4.38
C PHE A 401 17.06 -0.15 -3.71
N PRO A 402 16.57 -0.99 -2.77
CA PRO A 402 17.40 -2.02 -2.17
C PRO A 402 17.92 -2.95 -3.27
N LYS A 403 19.24 -3.16 -3.28
CA LYS A 403 19.91 -3.96 -4.32
C LYS A 403 19.28 -5.35 -4.42
N PRO A 404 19.00 -5.87 -5.63
CA PRO A 404 18.38 -7.18 -5.79
C PRO A 404 19.23 -8.27 -5.14
N TYR A 405 18.59 -9.23 -4.49
CA TYR A 405 19.32 -10.31 -3.81
C TYR A 405 19.96 -11.27 -4.82
N ILE A 406 21.28 -11.14 -4.96
CA ILE A 406 22.09 -12.03 -5.79
C ILE A 406 22.63 -13.16 -4.89
N ARG A 407 22.13 -14.39 -5.11
CA ARG A 407 22.67 -15.61 -4.47
C ARG A 407 24.17 -15.72 -4.76
N ARG A 408 24.95 -16.22 -3.80
CA ARG A 408 26.40 -16.46 -3.96
C ARG A 408 26.70 -17.24 -5.25
N GLN A 409 27.77 -16.85 -5.94
CA GLN A 409 28.20 -17.52 -7.16
C GLN A 409 28.57 -18.99 -6.90
N GLU A 410 28.08 -19.88 -7.76
CA GLU A 410 28.39 -21.30 -7.80
C GLU A 410 29.47 -21.55 -8.85
N TRP A 411 30.41 -22.46 -8.57
CA TRP A 411 31.46 -22.81 -9.53
C TRP A 411 30.91 -23.50 -10.79
N PHE A 412 29.85 -24.30 -10.62
CA PHE A 412 29.17 -25.03 -11.70
C PHE A 412 27.67 -24.70 -11.70
N PRO A 413 27.24 -23.61 -12.38
CA PRO A 413 25.85 -23.17 -12.39
C PRO A 413 24.97 -24.05 -13.30
N LEU A 414 24.68 -25.27 -12.85
CA LEU A 414 23.92 -26.26 -13.60
C LEU A 414 22.52 -25.74 -13.96
N ARG A 415 22.11 -25.95 -15.22
CA ARG A 415 20.82 -25.54 -15.80
C ARG A 415 20.52 -24.03 -15.75
N LYS A 416 21.51 -23.17 -15.46
CA LYS A 416 21.35 -21.71 -15.50
C LYS A 416 21.78 -21.14 -16.86
N PRO A 417 21.07 -20.13 -17.41
CA PRO A 417 21.45 -19.50 -18.67
C PRO A 417 22.77 -18.72 -18.51
N PHE A 418 23.82 -19.13 -19.23
CA PHE A 418 25.17 -18.62 -19.04
C PHE A 418 25.30 -17.09 -19.18
N ASN A 419 24.52 -16.49 -20.10
CA ASN A 419 24.54 -15.07 -20.37
C ASN A 419 24.01 -14.26 -19.18
N LEU A 420 22.79 -14.56 -18.72
CA LEU A 420 22.19 -13.87 -17.57
C LEU A 420 22.91 -14.21 -16.27
N TYR A 421 23.36 -15.46 -16.10
CA TYR A 421 24.05 -15.89 -14.89
C TYR A 421 25.39 -15.18 -14.71
N MET A 422 26.21 -15.09 -15.75
CA MET A 422 27.52 -14.43 -15.65
C MET A 422 27.39 -12.92 -15.51
N ASP A 423 26.41 -12.29 -16.16
CA ASP A 423 26.20 -10.84 -16.05
C ASP A 423 25.79 -10.40 -14.63
N LYS A 424 25.08 -11.25 -13.85
CA LYS A 424 24.72 -10.98 -12.45
C LYS A 424 25.91 -10.80 -11.50
N TYR A 425 27.10 -11.31 -11.85
CA TYR A 425 28.32 -11.19 -11.01
C TYR A 425 29.41 -10.32 -11.64
N ARG A 426 29.14 -9.70 -12.80
CA ARG A 426 30.07 -8.76 -13.44
C ARG A 426 29.82 -7.35 -12.93
N ASP A 427 30.87 -6.53 -12.93
CA ASP A 427 30.73 -5.11 -12.67
C ASP A 427 29.78 -4.45 -13.70
N PRO A 428 28.70 -3.77 -13.26
CA PRO A 428 27.80 -3.06 -14.18
C PRO A 428 28.53 -2.05 -15.07
N LYS A 429 29.63 -1.46 -14.57
CA LYS A 429 30.51 -0.57 -15.35
C LYS A 429 31.12 -1.26 -16.58
N GLN A 430 31.51 -2.54 -16.47
CA GLN A 430 32.04 -3.30 -17.61
C GLN A 430 30.93 -3.61 -18.62
N ILE A 431 29.77 -4.07 -18.16
CA ILE A 431 28.60 -4.35 -19.01
C ILE A 431 28.19 -3.09 -19.78
N ASN A 432 28.10 -1.95 -19.10
CA ASN A 432 27.76 -0.66 -19.70
C ASN A 432 28.82 -0.20 -20.72
N LYS A 433 30.11 -0.41 -20.44
CA LYS A 433 31.20 -0.14 -21.40
C LYS A 433 31.10 -1.01 -22.65
N GLU A 434 30.89 -2.31 -22.49
CA GLU A 434 30.70 -3.23 -23.62
C GLU A 434 29.47 -2.86 -24.46
N PHE A 435 28.34 -2.54 -23.82
CA PHE A 435 27.13 -2.09 -24.49
C PHE A 435 27.33 -0.77 -25.24
N LEU A 436 27.97 0.23 -24.61
CA LEU A 436 28.28 1.51 -25.24
C LEU A 436 29.20 1.33 -26.46
N VAL A 437 30.25 0.53 -26.36
CA VAL A 437 31.14 0.23 -27.50
C VAL A 437 30.38 -0.50 -28.62
N ARG A 438 29.49 -1.46 -28.31
CA ARG A 438 28.63 -2.10 -29.32
C ARG A 438 27.68 -1.11 -30.00
N LYS A 439 27.14 -0.12 -29.25
CA LYS A 439 26.27 0.93 -29.79
C LYS A 439 27.05 1.90 -30.68
N LEU A 440 28.20 2.39 -30.23
CA LEU A 440 29.07 3.29 -30.99
C LEU A 440 29.56 2.65 -32.31
N LYS A 441 29.86 1.34 -32.33
CA LYS A 441 30.20 0.62 -33.57
C LYS A 441 29.08 0.60 -34.63
N LYS A 442 27.82 0.81 -34.24
CA LYS A 442 26.66 0.83 -35.16
C LYS A 442 26.23 2.26 -35.54
N VAL A 443 26.58 3.27 -34.76
CA VAL A 443 26.15 4.65 -34.98
C VAL A 443 27.26 5.43 -35.68
N HIS A 444 27.02 5.83 -36.92
CA HIS A 444 27.94 6.69 -37.66
C HIS A 444 27.71 8.17 -37.27
N PRO A 445 28.74 8.95 -36.87
CA PRO A 445 28.55 10.29 -36.31
C PRO A 445 27.77 11.28 -37.18
N PHE A 446 27.88 11.15 -38.51
CA PHE A 446 27.28 12.08 -39.49
C PHE A 446 26.14 11.49 -40.33
N LYS A 447 25.63 10.30 -39.98
CA LYS A 447 24.49 9.69 -40.70
C LYS A 447 23.37 9.42 -39.72
N ALA A 448 22.13 9.70 -40.13
CA ALA A 448 20.97 9.31 -39.35
C ALA A 448 20.98 7.79 -39.12
N PRO A 449 20.56 7.30 -37.93
CA PRO A 449 20.43 5.88 -37.69
C PRO A 449 19.37 5.29 -38.63
N GLU A 450 19.54 4.03 -39.02
CA GLU A 450 18.56 3.30 -39.83
C GLU A 450 17.18 3.31 -39.13
N PRO A 451 16.08 3.52 -39.88
CA PRO A 451 14.75 3.54 -39.29
C PRO A 451 14.42 2.16 -38.68
N PRO A 452 13.69 2.11 -37.55
CA PRO A 452 13.30 0.85 -36.95
C PRO A 452 12.39 0.06 -37.91
N ALA A 453 12.59 -1.26 -37.96
CA ALA A 453 11.75 -2.12 -38.78
C ALA A 453 10.28 -2.06 -38.34
N PRO A 454 9.29 -2.00 -39.27
CA PRO A 454 7.87 -1.91 -38.91
C PRO A 454 7.37 -3.03 -38.00
N TYR A 455 7.96 -4.23 -38.12
CA TYR A 455 7.61 -5.39 -37.30
C TYR A 455 8.88 -6.01 -36.67
N PRO A 456 9.37 -5.47 -35.54
CA PRO A 456 10.63 -5.90 -34.89
C PRO A 456 10.74 -7.41 -34.60
N ASN A 457 9.59 -8.00 -34.23
CA ASN A 457 9.47 -9.41 -33.83
C ASN A 457 9.27 -10.38 -35.01
N ALA A 458 8.83 -9.87 -36.18
CA ALA A 458 8.47 -10.68 -37.36
C ALA A 458 9.57 -10.73 -38.44
N GLN A 459 10.79 -10.30 -38.12
CA GLN A 459 11.94 -10.49 -39.01
C GLN A 459 12.46 -11.93 -38.95
N TYR A 460 12.78 -12.49 -40.11
CA TYR A 460 13.41 -13.80 -40.24
C TYR A 460 14.74 -13.86 -39.48
N PHE A 461 15.03 -15.04 -38.92
CA PHE A 461 16.34 -15.38 -38.36
C PHE A 461 16.85 -16.64 -39.06
N GLU A 462 18.11 -16.63 -39.47
CA GLU A 462 18.74 -17.80 -40.06
C GLU A 462 18.71 -19.01 -39.10
N ARG A 463 18.64 -20.22 -39.66
CA ARG A 463 18.59 -21.47 -38.89
C ARG A 463 19.83 -21.66 -38.00
N THR A 464 20.98 -21.19 -38.48
CA THR A 464 22.31 -21.21 -37.83
C THR A 464 22.41 -20.39 -36.53
N VAL A 465 21.60 -19.34 -36.36
CA VAL A 465 21.75 -18.42 -35.21
C VAL A 465 21.24 -19.10 -33.91
N PRO A 466 22.04 -19.17 -32.83
CA PRO A 466 21.62 -19.75 -31.55
C PRO A 466 20.40 -19.05 -30.93
N THR A 467 19.57 -19.80 -30.22
CA THR A 467 18.32 -19.29 -29.61
C THR A 467 18.53 -18.12 -28.66
N TRP A 468 19.61 -18.12 -27.86
CA TRP A 468 19.94 -17.01 -26.96
C TRP A 468 20.29 -15.72 -27.70
N LEU A 469 20.97 -15.84 -28.85
CA LEU A 469 21.35 -14.70 -29.69
C LEU A 469 20.15 -14.16 -30.48
N LYS A 470 19.24 -15.04 -30.94
CA LYS A 470 17.93 -14.64 -31.47
C LYS A 470 17.14 -13.80 -30.46
N LEU A 471 17.20 -14.17 -29.18
CA LEU A 471 16.54 -13.46 -28.08
C LEU A 471 17.20 -12.09 -27.81
N GLU A 472 18.54 -12.01 -27.72
CA GLU A 472 19.28 -10.74 -27.58
C GLU A 472 19.02 -9.78 -28.76
N ILE A 473 18.99 -10.28 -30.00
CA ILE A 473 18.66 -9.47 -31.18
C ILE A 473 17.22 -8.97 -31.11
N ARG A 474 16.26 -9.81 -30.72
CA ARG A 474 14.84 -9.41 -30.60
C ARG A 474 14.69 -8.26 -29.60
N LYS A 475 15.26 -8.40 -28.40
CA LYS A 475 15.24 -7.36 -27.36
C LYS A 475 15.91 -6.07 -27.80
N SER A 476 17.08 -6.17 -28.44
CA SER A 476 17.76 -5.02 -29.02
C SER A 476 16.92 -4.26 -30.07
N ARG A 477 16.00 -4.92 -30.79
CA ARG A 477 15.06 -4.25 -31.71
C ARG A 477 13.89 -3.60 -30.97
N LEU A 478 13.44 -4.19 -29.86
CA LEU A 478 12.41 -3.63 -28.97
C LEU A 478 12.93 -2.47 -28.10
N LYS A 479 14.24 -2.19 -28.14
CA LYS A 479 14.96 -1.25 -27.25
C LYS A 479 15.01 -1.70 -25.79
N GLU A 480 14.65 -2.95 -25.52
CA GLU A 480 14.86 -3.60 -24.23
C GLU A 480 16.36 -3.89 -24.07
N GLY A 481 16.99 -3.16 -23.13
CA GLY A 481 18.42 -3.27 -22.86
C GLY A 481 18.72 -4.42 -21.90
N ARG A 482 19.77 -5.19 -22.21
CA ARG A 482 20.32 -6.27 -21.35
C ARG A 482 20.73 -5.79 -19.94
N ILE A 483 20.88 -4.48 -19.75
CA ILE A 483 21.17 -3.81 -18.48
C ILE A 483 19.95 -3.83 -17.55
N ASN A 484 18.74 -3.76 -18.12
CA ASN A 484 17.46 -3.71 -17.40
C ASN A 484 16.94 -5.11 -16.97
N GLU A 485 17.74 -6.16 -17.15
CA GLU A 485 17.38 -7.56 -16.84
C GLU A 485 18.16 -8.15 -15.66
N ILE A 486 18.98 -7.32 -15.01
CA ILE A 486 19.84 -7.72 -13.89
C ILE A 486 19.12 -7.49 -12.54
N GLU A 487 17.99 -6.77 -12.56
CA GLU A 487 17.02 -6.62 -11.47
C GLU A 487 16.38 -7.97 -11.05
#